data_AF-A0A432ICQ3-F1
#
_entry.id   AF-A0A432ICQ3-F1
#
_cell.length_a   1.000
_cell.length_b   1.000
_cell.length_c   1.000
_cell.angle_alpha   90.00
_cell.angle_beta   90.00
_cell.angle_gamma   90.00
#
_symmetry.space_group_name_H-M   'P 1'
#
loop_
_entity.id
_entity.type
_entity.pdbx_description
1 polymer ?
#
loop_
_entity_poly.entity_id
_entity_poly.type
_entity_poly.pdbx_seq_one_letter_code
_entity_poly.pdbx_strand_id
1 'polypeptide(L)'
;MKLKFNLIVFLLISNSVFSQKTVKMTCNYGSNNKDIQELTVFEGIFIEQLNFEGENLNGKSYIIKIIEFKEGKKINSSTLFDGTESDYFRINSGSVSLKFFFKLNDGELKVQIRGNNFFSKKTYFKLYDDVYQYALKDFFSYKSELNIDLSKTNAVLAIITPSIHKDGTGSYCEVVQTDVAPEELGAHFKIPHYFIVTIEFK
;
A
#
# COMPACT_ATOMS: atom_id res chain seq x y z
N MET A 1 12.99 -55.86 22.38
CA MET A 1 12.13 -55.36 21.28
C MET A 1 11.25 -54.19 21.74
N LYS A 2 11.81 -53.12 22.34
CA LYS A 2 11.02 -52.00 22.92
C LYS A 2 11.67 -50.60 22.76
N LEU A 3 12.66 -50.47 21.88
CA LEU A 3 13.43 -49.22 21.73
C LEU A 3 13.41 -48.63 20.31
N LYS A 4 12.49 -49.09 19.45
CA LYS A 4 12.38 -48.61 18.05
C LYS A 4 11.09 -47.85 17.74
N PHE A 5 10.14 -47.79 18.68
CA PHE A 5 8.83 -47.16 18.43
C PHE A 5 8.76 -45.67 18.84
N ASN A 6 9.61 -45.23 19.77
CA ASN A 6 9.56 -43.84 20.28
C ASN A 6 10.26 -42.81 19.39
N LEU A 7 11.07 -43.23 18.40
CA LEU A 7 11.75 -42.28 17.50
C LEU A 7 10.86 -41.79 16.36
N ILE A 8 9.79 -42.53 16.03
CA ILE A 8 8.88 -42.19 14.93
C ILE A 8 7.86 -41.12 15.35
N VAL A 9 7.48 -41.08 16.63
CA VAL A 9 6.51 -40.10 17.15
C VAL A 9 7.09 -38.68 17.22
N PHE A 10 8.41 -38.53 17.38
CA PHE A 10 9.06 -37.22 17.45
C PHE A 10 9.26 -36.56 16.07
N LEU A 11 9.24 -37.33 14.98
CA LEU A 11 9.37 -36.83 13.60
C LEU A 11 8.05 -36.32 13.00
N LEU A 12 6.90 -36.62 13.63
CA LEU A 12 5.59 -36.15 13.17
C LEU A 12 5.22 -34.75 13.69
N ILE A 13 5.95 -34.23 14.69
CA ILE A 13 5.66 -32.93 15.32
C ILE A 13 6.43 -31.77 14.63
N SER A 14 7.42 -32.07 13.79
CA SER A 14 8.27 -31.06 13.16
C SER A 14 7.79 -30.48 11.83
N ASN A 15 6.58 -30.85 11.35
CA ASN A 15 6.02 -30.33 10.09
C ASN A 15 4.92 -29.28 10.28
N SER A 16 4.83 -28.66 11.47
CA SER A 16 4.14 -27.38 11.59
C SER A 16 5.06 -26.25 11.12
N VAL A 17 5.48 -26.29 9.85
CA VAL A 17 5.87 -25.04 9.18
C VAL A 17 4.59 -24.22 9.20
N PHE A 18 4.49 -23.27 10.13
CA PHE A 18 3.52 -22.20 10.03
C PHE A 18 3.71 -21.62 8.62
N SER A 19 2.81 -21.97 7.70
CA SER A 19 2.70 -21.30 6.42
C SER A 19 2.57 -19.83 6.78
N GLN A 20 3.65 -19.07 6.59
CA GLN A 20 3.62 -17.65 6.87
C GLN A 20 2.49 -17.12 6.01
N LYS A 21 1.48 -16.49 6.63
CA LYS A 21 0.33 -15.92 5.93
C LYS A 21 0.76 -14.65 5.19
N THR A 22 1.89 -14.69 4.50
CA THR A 22 2.48 -13.59 3.78
C THR A 22 2.33 -13.81 2.29
N VAL A 23 2.23 -12.73 1.54
CA VAL A 23 2.22 -12.73 0.07
C VAL A 23 3.25 -11.75 -0.43
N LYS A 24 3.80 -12.04 -1.61
CA LYS A 24 4.74 -11.16 -2.27
C LYS A 24 3.97 -10.01 -2.91
N MET A 25 4.42 -8.78 -2.70
CA MET A 25 3.92 -7.59 -3.38
C MET A 25 5.03 -7.00 -4.25
N THR A 26 4.68 -6.64 -5.49
CA THR A 26 5.54 -5.89 -6.42
C THR A 26 4.85 -4.60 -6.87
N CYS A 27 5.65 -3.61 -7.28
CA CYS A 27 5.17 -2.29 -7.70
C CYS A 27 5.59 -2.00 -9.14
N ASN A 28 4.69 -1.44 -9.94
CA ASN A 28 5.01 -0.86 -11.24
C ASN A 28 4.52 0.59 -11.27
N TYR A 29 5.46 1.52 -11.22
CA TYR A 29 5.19 2.94 -11.31
C TYR A 29 4.90 3.37 -12.75
N GLY A 30 3.83 4.13 -12.92
CA GLY A 30 3.57 4.90 -14.13
C GLY A 30 3.20 4.07 -15.37
N SER A 31 3.57 4.59 -16.53
CA SER A 31 3.34 4.00 -17.84
C SER A 31 4.68 3.67 -18.52
N ASN A 32 4.76 2.51 -19.17
CA ASN A 32 5.90 2.15 -20.01
C ASN A 32 5.94 2.95 -21.33
N ASN A 33 4.83 3.60 -21.70
CA ASN A 33 4.81 4.54 -22.83
C ASN A 33 5.23 5.93 -22.33
N LYS A 34 6.32 6.44 -22.91
CA LYS A 34 6.96 7.70 -22.51
C LYS A 34 6.03 8.92 -22.64
N ASP A 35 5.32 9.06 -23.76
CA ASP A 35 4.42 10.20 -23.98
C ASP A 35 3.27 10.20 -22.97
N ILE A 36 2.72 9.02 -22.67
CA ILE A 36 1.71 8.87 -21.62
C ILE A 36 2.29 9.22 -20.25
N GLN A 37 3.51 8.76 -19.94
CA GLN A 37 4.17 9.05 -18.66
C GLN A 37 4.40 10.56 -18.49
N GLU A 38 4.92 11.23 -19.51
CA GLU A 38 5.15 12.68 -19.51
C GLU A 38 3.84 13.44 -19.35
N LEU A 39 2.79 13.04 -20.07
CA LEU A 39 1.46 13.63 -19.93
C LEU A 39 0.90 13.43 -18.52
N THR A 40 1.05 12.24 -17.93
CA THR A 40 0.56 11.99 -16.57
C THR A 40 1.29 12.85 -15.54
N VAL A 41 2.61 13.01 -15.66
CA VAL A 41 3.39 13.86 -14.77
C VAL A 41 2.99 15.32 -14.93
N PHE A 42 2.85 15.80 -16.17
CA PHE A 42 2.41 17.16 -16.48
C PHE A 42 1.03 17.46 -15.88
N GLU A 43 0.12 16.49 -15.92
CA GLU A 43 -1.24 16.60 -15.37
C GLU A 43 -1.34 16.38 -13.85
N GLY A 44 -0.22 16.15 -13.15
CA GLY A 44 -0.21 15.85 -11.72
C GLY A 44 -0.91 14.52 -11.40
N ILE A 45 -0.86 13.55 -12.32
CA ILE A 45 -1.44 12.22 -12.19
C ILE A 45 -0.33 11.22 -11.84
N PHE A 46 -0.53 10.50 -10.74
CA PHE A 46 0.31 9.39 -10.34
C PHE A 46 -0.44 8.09 -10.53
N ILE A 47 0.23 7.12 -11.13
CA ILE A 47 -0.29 5.78 -11.39
C ILE A 47 0.64 4.79 -10.72
N GLU A 48 0.10 3.95 -9.85
CA GLU A 48 0.85 2.85 -9.24
C GLU A 48 0.08 1.55 -9.42
N GLN A 49 0.76 0.51 -9.90
CA GLN A 49 0.19 -0.82 -9.98
C GLN A 49 0.86 -1.73 -8.95
N LEU A 50 0.06 -2.22 -8.01
CA LEU A 50 0.49 -3.20 -7.02
C LEU A 50 0.02 -4.58 -7.46
N ASN A 51 0.95 -5.53 -7.54
CA ASN A 51 0.64 -6.93 -7.80
C ASN A 51 0.92 -7.74 -6.54
N PHE A 52 -0.05 -8.54 -6.12
CA PHE A 52 0.06 -9.43 -4.97
C PHE A 52 0.05 -10.88 -5.47
N GLU A 53 1.00 -11.69 -5.01
CA GLU A 53 1.18 -13.09 -5.43
C GLU A 53 1.40 -14.01 -4.22
N GLY A 54 0.61 -15.07 -4.15
CA GLY A 54 0.70 -16.13 -3.15
C GLY A 54 -0.59 -16.97 -3.10
N GLU A 55 -0.44 -18.29 -2.94
CA GLU A 55 -1.59 -19.23 -2.92
C GLU A 55 -2.63 -18.89 -1.84
N ASN A 56 -2.18 -18.31 -0.72
CA ASN A 56 -3.01 -17.86 0.39
C ASN A 56 -3.98 -16.70 0.04
N LEU A 57 -3.89 -16.11 -1.16
CA LEU A 57 -4.83 -15.10 -1.65
C LEU A 57 -6.14 -15.70 -2.17
N ASN A 58 -6.13 -16.95 -2.61
CA ASN A 58 -7.31 -17.55 -3.22
C ASN A 58 -8.46 -17.65 -2.20
N GLY A 59 -9.63 -17.18 -2.58
CA GLY A 59 -10.81 -17.10 -1.74
C GLY A 59 -10.86 -15.88 -0.81
N LYS A 60 -9.84 -15.01 -0.79
CA LYS A 60 -9.84 -13.80 0.05
C LYS A 60 -10.56 -12.63 -0.61
N SER A 61 -11.12 -11.76 0.23
CA SER A 61 -11.52 -10.42 -0.17
C SER A 61 -10.50 -9.41 0.39
N TYR A 62 -10.59 -8.15 -0.02
CA TYR A 62 -9.73 -7.11 0.52
C TYR A 62 -10.48 -5.79 0.66
N ILE A 63 -10.08 -5.02 1.67
CA ILE A 63 -10.59 -3.69 1.94
C ILE A 63 -9.43 -2.72 1.79
N ILE A 64 -9.64 -1.65 1.04
CA ILE A 64 -8.66 -0.59 0.82
C ILE A 64 -9.17 0.66 1.46
N LYS A 65 -8.34 1.25 2.33
CA LYS A 65 -8.65 2.50 3.01
C LYS A 65 -7.56 3.52 2.76
N ILE A 66 -7.93 4.79 2.84
CA ILE A 66 -7.00 5.89 2.96
C ILE A 66 -7.18 6.55 4.32
N ILE A 67 -6.07 6.83 4.98
CA ILE A 67 -6.02 7.42 6.30
C ILE A 67 -5.32 8.76 6.15
N GLU A 68 -5.98 9.81 6.63
CA GLU A 68 -5.49 11.19 6.56
C GLU A 68 -4.87 11.56 7.90
N PHE A 69 -3.70 12.16 7.84
CA PHE A 69 -2.94 12.60 9.00
C PHE A 69 -2.58 14.06 8.87
N LYS A 70 -2.67 14.77 10.00
CA LYS A 70 -2.24 16.16 10.13
C LYS A 70 -1.41 16.31 11.40
N GLU A 71 -0.24 16.91 11.28
CA GLU A 71 0.71 17.11 12.39
C GLU A 71 0.99 15.80 13.16
N GLY A 72 1.16 14.69 12.41
CA GLY A 72 1.41 13.37 12.98
C GLY A 72 0.21 12.70 13.67
N LYS A 73 -0.99 13.28 13.59
CA LYS A 73 -2.21 12.70 14.17
C LYS A 73 -3.18 12.29 13.08
N LYS A 74 -3.76 11.10 13.21
CA LYS A 74 -4.86 10.65 12.36
C LYS A 74 -6.07 11.58 12.55
N ILE A 75 -6.55 12.17 11.46
CA ILE A 75 -7.73 13.05 11.48
C ILE A 75 -8.94 12.43 10.78
N ASN A 76 -8.73 11.58 9.78
CA ASN A 76 -9.82 10.94 9.05
C ASN A 76 -9.42 9.56 8.52
N SER A 77 -10.41 8.73 8.18
CA SER A 77 -10.21 7.47 7.47
C SER A 77 -11.42 7.18 6.58
N SER A 78 -11.15 6.92 5.31
CA SER A 78 -12.19 6.64 4.30
C SER A 78 -11.91 5.31 3.61
N THR A 79 -12.95 4.51 3.42
CA THR A 79 -12.87 3.30 2.58
C THR A 79 -12.86 3.73 1.11
N LEU A 80 -11.81 3.34 0.38
CA LEU A 80 -11.70 3.55 -1.06
C LEU A 80 -12.36 2.40 -1.84
N PHE A 81 -12.31 1.19 -1.29
CA PHE A 81 -12.92 -0.01 -1.86
C PHE A 81 -13.18 -1.06 -0.78
N ASP A 82 -14.32 -1.74 -0.84
CA ASP A 82 -14.66 -2.87 0.02
C ASP A 82 -15.03 -4.10 -0.82
N GLY A 83 -14.10 -5.04 -0.95
CA GLY A 83 -14.31 -6.29 -1.68
C GLY A 83 -15.10 -7.34 -0.91
N THR A 84 -15.60 -7.04 0.30
CA THR A 84 -16.46 -7.95 1.07
C THR A 84 -17.94 -7.78 0.76
N GLU A 85 -18.31 -6.69 0.06
CA GLU A 85 -19.71 -6.40 -0.31
C GLU A 85 -20.31 -7.42 -1.28
N SER A 86 -19.48 -8.15 -2.03
CA SER A 86 -19.93 -9.15 -2.99
C SER A 86 -18.86 -10.21 -3.28
N ASP A 87 -19.28 -11.47 -3.42
CA ASP A 87 -18.42 -12.57 -3.89
C ASP A 87 -17.80 -12.30 -5.27
N TYR A 88 -18.37 -11.39 -6.06
CA TYR A 88 -17.81 -10.94 -7.33
C TYR A 88 -16.39 -10.36 -7.19
N PHE A 89 -16.08 -9.74 -6.06
CA PHE A 89 -14.77 -9.13 -5.81
C PHE A 89 -13.76 -10.07 -5.16
N ARG A 90 -14.20 -11.29 -4.81
CA ARG A 90 -13.35 -12.28 -4.17
C ARG A 90 -12.25 -12.74 -5.11
N ILE A 91 -11.03 -12.81 -4.61
CA ILE A 91 -9.88 -13.29 -5.37
C ILE A 91 -10.08 -14.77 -5.64
N ASN A 92 -10.05 -15.18 -6.91
CA ASN A 92 -10.26 -16.57 -7.35
C ASN A 92 -8.99 -17.22 -7.89
N SER A 93 -7.82 -16.66 -7.56
CA SER A 93 -6.51 -17.15 -7.98
C SER A 93 -5.46 -16.90 -6.88
N GLY A 94 -4.23 -17.38 -7.08
CA GLY A 94 -3.09 -17.03 -6.23
C GLY A 94 -2.53 -15.62 -6.48
N SER A 95 -3.23 -14.76 -7.21
CA SER A 95 -2.75 -13.41 -7.54
C SER A 95 -3.87 -12.39 -7.68
N VAL A 96 -3.57 -11.13 -7.41
CA VAL A 96 -4.45 -9.99 -7.71
C VAL A 96 -3.61 -8.76 -8.06
N SER A 97 -4.05 -7.99 -9.05
CA SER A 97 -3.41 -6.75 -9.47
C SER A 97 -4.38 -5.58 -9.27
N LEU A 98 -3.87 -4.51 -8.68
CA LEU A 98 -4.61 -3.29 -8.38
C LEU A 98 -3.86 -2.08 -8.90
N LYS A 99 -4.53 -1.27 -9.71
CA LYS A 99 -3.99 -0.01 -10.21
C LYS A 99 -4.63 1.15 -9.47
N PHE A 100 -3.80 1.96 -8.86
CA PHE A 100 -4.17 3.16 -8.11
C PHE A 100 -3.90 4.38 -8.98
N PHE A 101 -4.90 5.25 -9.07
CA PHE A 101 -4.81 6.52 -9.76
C PHE A 101 -4.99 7.63 -8.74
N PHE A 102 -4.02 8.51 -8.66
CA PHE A 102 -4.07 9.72 -7.85
C PHE A 102 -3.95 10.91 -8.80
N LYS A 103 -4.81 11.91 -8.66
CA LYS A 103 -4.63 13.22 -9.30
C LYS A 103 -4.59 14.29 -8.24
N LEU A 104 -3.58 15.14 -8.33
CA LEU A 104 -3.42 16.33 -7.52
C LEU A 104 -3.84 17.54 -8.36
N ASN A 105 -4.97 18.17 -8.03
CA ASN A 105 -5.43 19.37 -8.73
C ASN A 105 -6.32 20.24 -7.84
N ASP A 106 -6.28 21.56 -8.02
CA ASP A 106 -7.21 22.52 -7.41
C ASP A 106 -7.35 22.42 -5.88
N GLY A 107 -6.26 22.06 -5.18
CA GLY A 107 -6.26 21.87 -3.73
C GLY A 107 -6.91 20.56 -3.26
N GLU A 108 -7.07 19.59 -4.17
CA GLU A 108 -7.66 18.28 -3.87
C GLU A 108 -6.78 17.11 -4.34
N LEU A 109 -6.83 16.03 -3.57
CA LEU A 109 -6.38 14.70 -3.95
C LEU A 109 -7.58 13.89 -4.41
N LYS A 110 -7.59 13.55 -5.69
CA LYS A 110 -8.57 12.64 -6.28
C LYS A 110 -8.00 11.24 -6.38
N VAL A 111 -8.75 10.25 -5.91
CA VAL A 111 -8.33 8.84 -5.86
C VAL A 111 -9.32 7.96 -6.61
N GLN A 112 -8.82 7.02 -7.41
CA GLN A 112 -9.60 5.93 -7.99
C GLN A 112 -8.75 4.66 -8.07
N ILE A 113 -9.37 3.52 -7.81
CA ILE A 113 -8.73 2.20 -7.88
C ILE A 113 -9.36 1.42 -9.02
N ARG A 114 -8.54 0.70 -9.76
CA ARG A 114 -8.97 -0.25 -10.79
C ARG A 114 -8.45 -1.63 -10.42
N GLY A 115 -9.37 -2.57 -10.26
CA GLY A 115 -9.05 -3.99 -10.30
C GLY A 115 -9.27 -4.56 -11.69
N ASN A 116 -9.10 -5.87 -11.86
CA ASN A 116 -9.23 -6.52 -13.17
C ASN A 116 -10.57 -6.22 -13.87
N ASN A 117 -11.67 -6.21 -13.12
CA ASN A 117 -13.02 -6.09 -13.68
C ASN A 117 -13.86 -4.96 -13.05
N PHE A 118 -13.25 -4.05 -12.29
CA PHE A 118 -13.99 -2.97 -11.65
C PHE A 118 -13.17 -1.68 -11.55
N PHE A 119 -13.91 -0.59 -11.37
CA PHE A 119 -13.39 0.68 -10.91
C PHE A 119 -14.08 1.03 -9.59
N SER A 120 -13.31 1.52 -8.62
CA SER A 120 -13.88 2.13 -7.43
C SER A 120 -14.57 3.44 -7.80
N LYS A 121 -15.42 3.91 -6.89
CA LYS A 121 -15.87 5.30 -6.87
C LYS A 121 -14.64 6.23 -6.86
N LYS A 122 -14.78 7.38 -7.54
CA LYS A 122 -13.83 8.50 -7.41
C LYS A 122 -14.05 9.18 -6.07
N THR A 123 -13.00 9.28 -5.26
CA THR A 123 -13.03 9.92 -3.95
C THR A 123 -12.11 11.12 -3.95
N TYR A 124 -12.44 12.14 -3.17
CA TYR A 124 -11.79 13.44 -3.17
C TYR A 124 -11.44 13.80 -1.72
N PHE A 125 -10.24 14.31 -1.52
CA PHE A 125 -9.72 14.74 -0.22
C PHE A 125 -9.15 16.14 -0.36
N LYS A 126 -9.39 16.99 0.62
CA LYS A 126 -8.83 18.34 0.63
C LYS A 126 -7.33 18.27 0.92
N LEU A 127 -6.54 19.04 0.19
CA LEU A 127 -5.14 19.29 0.48
C LEU A 127 -5.01 20.59 1.28
N TYR A 128 -4.11 20.59 2.26
CA TYR A 128 -3.89 21.74 3.14
C TYR A 128 -2.63 22.53 2.82
N ASP A 129 -1.71 21.93 2.06
CA ASP A 129 -0.50 22.58 1.55
C ASP A 129 -0.59 22.78 0.03
N ASP A 130 0.44 23.39 -0.54
CA ASP A 130 0.60 23.50 -1.98
C ASP A 130 0.59 22.10 -2.62
N VAL A 131 -0.28 21.94 -3.61
CA VAL A 131 -0.49 20.71 -4.38
C VAL A 131 0.83 20.19 -4.97
N TYR A 132 1.71 21.10 -5.38
CA TYR A 132 3.01 20.74 -5.98
C TYR A 132 4.03 20.18 -4.98
N GLN A 133 3.75 20.24 -3.67
CA GLN A 133 4.59 19.66 -2.63
C GLN A 133 4.23 18.21 -2.32
N TYR A 134 3.09 17.70 -2.77
CA TYR A 134 2.73 16.32 -2.50
C TYR A 134 3.39 15.39 -3.51
N ALA A 135 3.94 14.29 -3.01
CA ALA A 135 4.48 13.21 -3.82
C ALA A 135 3.86 11.87 -3.42
N LEU A 136 3.56 11.04 -4.41
CA LEU A 136 3.25 9.63 -4.18
C LEU A 136 4.53 8.85 -3.89
N LYS A 137 4.48 7.99 -2.89
CA LYS A 137 5.56 7.10 -2.49
C LYS A 137 5.04 5.71 -2.17
N ASP A 138 5.82 4.72 -2.55
CA ASP A 138 5.69 3.34 -2.08
C ASP A 138 6.65 3.08 -0.89
N PHE A 139 6.52 1.91 -0.27
CA PHE A 139 7.35 1.49 0.89
C PHE A 139 8.46 0.49 0.52
N PHE A 140 8.78 0.33 -0.77
CA PHE A 140 9.75 -0.67 -1.23
C PHE A 140 11.20 -0.27 -0.94
N SER A 141 11.46 1.03 -0.75
CA SER A 141 12.83 1.55 -0.60
C SER A 141 13.70 1.14 -1.80
N TYR A 142 14.73 0.32 -1.59
CA TYR A 142 15.59 -0.23 -2.65
C TYR A 142 15.17 -1.66 -3.08
N LYS A 143 14.14 -2.23 -2.47
CA LYS A 143 13.69 -3.61 -2.73
C LYS A 143 12.81 -3.65 -3.97
N SER A 144 12.85 -4.75 -4.71
CA SER A 144 11.92 -5.00 -5.81
C SER A 144 10.60 -5.63 -5.35
N GLU A 145 10.56 -6.16 -4.13
CA GLU A 145 9.43 -6.87 -3.55
C GLU A 145 9.31 -6.65 -2.03
N LEU A 146 8.07 -6.73 -1.53
CA LEU A 146 7.75 -6.69 -0.11
C LEU A 146 6.89 -7.90 0.29
N ASN A 147 7.09 -8.39 1.51
CA ASN A 147 6.22 -9.41 2.11
C ASN A 147 5.07 -8.73 2.85
N ILE A 148 3.85 -9.00 2.40
CA ILE A 148 2.61 -8.46 2.95
C ILE A 148 1.97 -9.51 3.83
N ASP A 149 1.74 -9.18 5.09
CA ASP A 149 1.13 -10.07 6.07
C ASP A 149 -0.40 -10.01 5.96
N LEU A 150 -1.00 -11.10 5.50
CA LEU A 150 -2.44 -11.23 5.29
C LEU A 150 -3.24 -11.26 6.58
N SER A 151 -2.61 -11.31 7.76
CA SER A 151 -3.29 -11.31 9.05
C SER A 151 -3.51 -9.91 9.63
N LYS A 152 -2.95 -8.87 9.01
CA LYS A 152 -3.03 -7.48 9.47
C LYS A 152 -3.34 -6.51 8.35
N THR A 153 -3.61 -5.26 8.72
CA THR A 153 -3.62 -4.13 7.79
C THR A 153 -2.20 -3.78 7.39
N ASN A 154 -1.97 -3.56 6.10
CA ASN A 154 -0.66 -3.21 5.55
C ASN A 154 -0.74 -1.84 4.87
N ALA A 155 0.18 -0.93 5.20
CA ALA A 155 0.38 0.29 4.42
C ALA A 155 1.07 -0.07 3.11
N VAL A 156 0.59 0.48 2.00
CA VAL A 156 1.09 0.13 0.66
C VAL A 156 1.54 1.34 -0.14
N LEU A 157 0.93 2.50 0.07
CA LEU A 157 1.32 3.76 -0.57
C LEU A 157 1.14 4.92 0.42
N ALA A 158 1.88 5.99 0.22
CA ALA A 158 1.75 7.24 0.96
C ALA A 158 1.75 8.44 0.00
N ILE A 159 0.94 9.45 0.32
CA ILE A 159 0.96 10.76 -0.36
C ILE A 159 1.43 11.76 0.68
N ILE A 160 2.67 12.24 0.52
CA ILE A 160 3.40 12.98 1.56
C ILE A 160 3.89 14.33 1.04
N THR A 161 4.04 15.31 1.93
CA THR A 161 4.87 16.49 1.71
C THR A 161 6.32 16.21 2.16
N PRO A 162 7.33 16.97 1.70
CA PRO A 162 8.72 16.68 2.03
C PRO A 162 9.00 16.97 3.51
N SER A 163 9.97 16.26 4.09
CA SER A 163 10.59 16.73 5.33
C SER A 163 11.50 17.93 5.00
N ILE A 164 11.39 19.01 5.77
CA ILE A 164 12.21 20.21 5.57
C ILE A 164 13.36 20.22 6.58
N HIS A 165 14.59 20.23 6.07
CA HIS A 165 15.81 20.31 6.86
C HIS A 165 16.08 21.75 7.35
N LYS A 166 17.00 21.90 8.31
CA LYS A 166 17.34 23.20 8.89
C LYS A 166 17.90 24.20 7.87
N ASP A 167 18.50 23.70 6.79
CA ASP A 167 19.03 24.49 5.69
C ASP A 167 17.97 24.86 4.63
N GLY A 168 16.72 24.44 4.84
CA GLY A 168 15.59 24.70 3.95
C GLY A 168 15.44 23.70 2.81
N THR A 169 16.30 22.68 2.70
CA THR A 169 16.16 21.63 1.69
C THR A 169 15.05 20.64 2.07
N GLY A 170 14.36 20.09 1.06
CA GLY A 170 13.27 19.13 1.24
C GLY A 170 13.68 17.71 0.85
N SER A 171 13.36 16.71 1.68
CA SER A 171 13.63 15.30 1.39
C SER A 171 12.34 14.46 1.46
N TYR A 172 12.04 13.77 0.36
CA TYR A 172 10.92 12.81 0.26
C TYR A 172 11.37 11.37 0.45
N CYS A 173 12.62 11.05 0.10
CA CYS A 173 13.15 9.69 0.13
C CYS A 173 13.39 9.22 1.58
N GLU A 174 13.86 10.13 2.44
CA GLU A 174 14.06 9.83 3.87
C GLU A 174 12.76 9.46 4.59
N VAL A 175 11.61 9.87 4.08
CA VAL A 175 10.32 9.63 4.76
C VAL A 175 9.92 8.16 4.67
N VAL A 176 9.93 7.58 3.46
CA VAL A 176 9.36 6.23 3.23
C VAL A 176 10.38 5.10 3.20
N GLN A 177 11.69 5.42 3.21
CA GLN A 177 12.78 4.44 3.17
C GLN A 177 13.35 4.15 4.56
N THR A 178 12.51 4.16 5.60
CA THR A 178 12.94 4.00 6.99
C THR A 178 12.16 2.88 7.69
N ASP A 179 12.69 2.44 8.83
CA ASP A 179 12.00 1.50 9.73
C ASP A 179 10.92 2.19 10.59
N VAL A 180 10.63 3.47 10.33
CA VAL A 180 9.58 4.22 11.02
C VAL A 180 8.22 3.68 10.58
N ALA A 181 7.34 3.42 11.56
CA ALA A 181 6.00 2.98 11.25
C ALA A 181 5.29 4.05 10.38
N PRO A 182 4.52 3.66 9.34
CA PRO A 182 3.85 4.61 8.46
C PRO A 182 3.04 5.68 9.23
N GLU A 183 2.35 5.29 10.29
CA GLU A 183 1.54 6.19 11.12
C GLU A 183 2.37 7.23 11.88
N GLU A 184 3.67 6.98 12.10
CA GLU A 184 4.59 7.84 12.84
C GLU A 184 5.39 8.80 11.95
N LEU A 185 5.25 8.69 10.63
CA LEU A 185 5.98 9.52 9.66
C LEU A 185 5.82 11.02 9.93
N GLY A 186 4.61 11.48 10.23
CA GLY A 186 4.36 12.89 10.51
C GLY A 186 5.09 13.40 11.75
N ALA A 187 5.11 12.60 12.83
CA ALA A 187 5.79 12.98 14.06
C ALA A 187 7.31 12.95 13.90
N HIS A 188 7.83 11.94 13.19
CA HIS A 188 9.26 11.76 12.99
C HIS A 188 9.85 12.81 12.03
N PHE A 189 9.23 13.00 10.87
CA PHE A 189 9.73 13.85 9.79
C PHE A 189 9.12 15.26 9.79
N LYS A 190 8.24 15.57 10.75
CA LYS A 190 7.53 16.84 10.87
C LYS A 190 6.72 17.20 9.63
N ILE A 191 6.09 16.19 9.03
CA ILE A 191 5.25 16.35 7.83
C ILE A 191 3.89 16.91 8.27
N PRO A 192 3.49 18.09 7.78
CA PRO A 192 2.28 18.78 8.26
C PRO A 192 1.00 18.06 7.87
N HIS A 193 0.95 17.45 6.69
CA HIS A 193 -0.24 16.77 6.17
C HIS A 193 0.16 15.65 5.20
N TYR A 194 -0.43 14.46 5.38
CA TYR A 194 -0.16 13.31 4.53
C TYR A 194 -1.29 12.29 4.56
N PHE A 195 -1.26 11.38 3.59
CA PHE A 195 -2.18 10.27 3.49
C PHE A 195 -1.44 8.94 3.43
N ILE A 196 -2.04 7.91 4.01
CA ILE A 196 -1.57 6.53 3.88
C ILE A 196 -2.69 5.69 3.29
N VAL A 197 -2.38 5.00 2.20
CA VAL A 197 -3.24 3.97 1.63
C VAL A 197 -2.87 2.63 2.25
N THR A 198 -3.90 1.94 2.73
CA THR A 198 -3.77 0.65 3.41
C THR A 198 -4.62 -0.41 2.71
N ILE A 199 -4.17 -1.65 2.77
CA ILE A 199 -4.91 -2.83 2.34
C ILE A 199 -4.99 -3.84 3.48
N GLU A 200 -6.17 -4.43 3.65
CA GLU A 200 -6.39 -5.54 4.57
C GLU A 200 -7.06 -6.67 3.80
N PHE A 201 -6.49 -7.88 3.88
CA PHE A 201 -7.07 -9.08 3.28
C PHE A 201 -7.93 -9.81 4.31
N LYS A 202 -9.13 -10.22 3.91
CA LYS A 202 -10.09 -10.99 4.72
C LYS A 202 -10.09 -12.44 4.24
#